data_AF-A0A1F4TT29-F1
#
_entry.id   AF-A0A1F4TT29-F1
#
_cell.length_a   1.000
_cell.length_b   1.000
_cell.length_c   1.000
_cell.angle_alpha   90.00
_cell.angle_beta   90.00
_cell.angle_gamma   90.00
#
_symmetry.space_group_name_H-M   'P 1'
#
loop_
_entity.id
_entity.type
_entity.pdbx_description
1 polymer ?
#
loop_
_entity_poly.entity_id
_entity_poly.type
_entity_poly.pdbx_seq_one_letter_code
_entity_poly.pdbx_strand_id
1 'polypeptide(L)'
;MISVDDLRNLATEWGISEHVAEKNYVIGWLLWGIGQDKDVAHKWVFKGGTCLKKCYLETYRFSEDLDFTVIQDGPIEPEAVQPILKRIIERVHDESGINFSLRTPLVKKKNYPFYAEGRIYYQGPRNVPSPASVKIDLLSSEKIVHIPVRNKIAHGYPDDLPKQAKVMCYSLEEVFAEKIRAMGERCMPRDLYDIVFLFREKFKTEKGDVVKSLLMAKCATKGLKTPTFSDINNSPALAELKSEWSNMLAHQLPALPPFEEYWNELPNIFDWMENSYQVPKLEPIKTEAGVKWISQPVGAALELIRRKPVEAIRFAAINHLFVEMKYRKQGAQLKNYLVQPYSLRQSREGNIILYAIKENEYQSKAFRLDWVEGVNITAKPFKPAHLIEFPELGTIYAPEIRRNKKGWR
;
A
#
# COMPACT_ATOMS: atom_id res chain seq x y z
N MET A 1 -0.41 -17.48 16.95
CA MET A 1 -0.98 -17.44 15.59
C MET A 1 -2.44 -17.05 15.69
N ILE A 2 -2.94 -16.22 14.77
CA ILE A 2 -4.36 -15.88 14.64
C ILE A 2 -5.22 -17.11 14.25
N SER A 3 -6.53 -17.05 14.49
CA SER A 3 -7.44 -18.12 14.07
C SER A 3 -7.79 -18.05 12.58
N VAL A 4 -8.31 -19.17 12.04
CA VAL A 4 -8.88 -19.20 10.67
C VAL A 4 -10.07 -18.24 10.54
N ASP A 5 -10.87 -18.11 11.59
CA ASP A 5 -12.05 -17.24 11.56
C ASP A 5 -11.65 -15.76 11.56
N ASP A 6 -10.62 -15.38 12.33
CA ASP A 6 -10.02 -14.03 12.26
C ASP A 6 -9.58 -13.71 10.84
N LEU A 7 -8.87 -14.64 10.22
CA LEU A 7 -8.38 -14.50 8.86
C LEU A 7 -9.52 -14.36 7.85
N ARG A 8 -10.57 -15.18 7.96
CA ARG A 8 -11.75 -15.13 7.08
C ARG A 8 -12.50 -13.81 7.22
N ASN A 9 -12.66 -13.33 8.45
CA ASN A 9 -13.30 -12.04 8.73
C ASN A 9 -12.51 -10.89 8.09
N LEU A 10 -11.19 -10.86 8.27
CA LEU A 10 -10.31 -9.85 7.65
C LEU A 10 -10.30 -9.94 6.12
N ALA A 11 -10.24 -11.16 5.55
CA ALA A 11 -10.28 -11.35 4.12
C ALA A 11 -11.58 -10.82 3.51
N THR A 12 -12.71 -11.05 4.20
CA THR A 12 -14.02 -10.51 3.82
C THR A 12 -14.06 -9.00 3.94
N GLU A 13 -13.56 -8.43 5.03
CA GLU A 13 -13.51 -6.97 5.26
C GLU A 13 -12.64 -6.26 4.20
N TRP A 14 -11.49 -6.84 3.88
CA TRP A 14 -10.56 -6.30 2.88
C TRP A 14 -10.95 -6.63 1.44
N GLY A 15 -12.01 -7.42 1.22
CA GLY A 15 -12.47 -7.79 -0.12
C GLY A 15 -11.45 -8.61 -0.92
N ILE A 16 -10.66 -9.45 -0.26
CA ILE A 16 -9.63 -10.29 -0.88
C ILE A 16 -9.79 -11.76 -0.50
N SER A 17 -9.08 -12.65 -1.20
CA SER A 17 -9.09 -14.08 -0.84
C SER A 17 -8.37 -14.34 0.48
N GLU A 18 -8.79 -15.39 1.20
CA GLU A 18 -8.12 -15.85 2.43
C GLU A 18 -6.64 -16.17 2.19
N HIS A 19 -6.27 -16.62 0.99
CA HIS A 19 -4.87 -16.88 0.62
C HIS A 19 -4.02 -15.61 0.63
N VAL A 20 -4.52 -14.53 0.01
CA VAL A 20 -3.81 -13.25 -0.04
C VAL A 20 -3.73 -12.65 1.36
N ALA A 21 -4.80 -12.75 2.15
CA ALA A 21 -4.81 -12.28 3.55
C ALA A 21 -3.80 -13.06 4.42
N GLU A 22 -3.70 -14.38 4.24
CA GLU A 22 -2.75 -15.23 4.96
C GLU A 22 -1.32 -14.89 4.57
N LYS A 23 -1.05 -14.76 3.26
CA LYS A 23 0.28 -14.44 2.78
C LYS A 23 0.74 -13.06 3.27
N ASN A 24 -0.15 -12.07 3.30
CA ASN A 24 0.13 -10.77 3.90
C ASN A 24 0.43 -10.86 5.41
N TYR A 25 -0.23 -11.77 6.15
CA TYR A 25 0.05 -12.02 7.57
C TYR A 25 1.47 -12.56 7.75
N VAL A 26 1.80 -13.62 7.00
CA VAL A 26 3.13 -14.26 7.06
C VAL A 26 4.24 -13.30 6.62
N ILE A 27 4.00 -12.46 5.62
CA ILE A 27 4.93 -11.40 5.19
C ILE A 27 5.25 -10.44 6.34
N GLY A 28 4.27 -10.03 7.15
CA GLY A 28 4.49 -9.16 8.31
C GLY A 28 5.47 -9.78 9.31
N TRP A 29 5.24 -11.05 9.64
CA TRP A 29 6.10 -11.84 10.51
C TRP A 29 7.51 -12.07 9.96
N LEU A 30 7.65 -12.38 8.67
CA LEU A 30 8.95 -12.53 8.02
C LEU A 30 9.73 -11.21 7.99
N LEU A 31 9.06 -10.09 7.70
CA LEU A 31 9.69 -8.76 7.74
C LEU A 31 10.15 -8.40 9.15
N TRP A 32 9.37 -8.77 10.17
CA TRP A 32 9.79 -8.62 11.57
C TRP A 32 11.06 -9.44 11.82
N GLY A 33 11.08 -10.73 11.46
CA GLY A 33 12.24 -11.59 11.62
C GLY A 33 13.50 -11.06 10.92
N ILE A 34 13.38 -10.60 9.67
CA ILE A 34 14.46 -9.95 8.90
C ILE A 34 14.93 -8.66 9.59
N GLY A 35 14.01 -7.83 10.07
CA GLY A 35 14.30 -6.57 10.76
C GLY A 35 14.99 -6.73 12.13
N GLN A 36 14.98 -7.94 12.70
CA GLN A 36 15.65 -8.30 13.96
C GLN A 36 16.94 -9.12 13.76
N ASP A 37 17.27 -9.55 12.55
CA ASP A 37 18.48 -10.35 12.31
C ASP A 37 19.72 -9.46 12.16
N LYS A 38 20.77 -9.77 12.92
CA LYS A 38 21.99 -8.95 13.00
C LYS A 38 22.77 -8.85 11.69
N ASP A 39 22.67 -9.85 10.82
CA ASP A 39 23.48 -9.93 9.59
C ASP A 39 22.78 -9.22 8.43
N VAL A 40 21.44 -9.14 8.46
CA VAL A 40 20.64 -8.58 7.35
C VAL A 40 19.85 -7.32 7.69
N ALA A 41 19.48 -7.05 8.95
CA ALA A 41 18.58 -5.94 9.30
C ALA A 41 19.05 -4.55 8.82
N HIS A 42 20.37 -4.36 8.71
CA HIS A 42 20.98 -3.12 8.24
C HIS A 42 21.57 -3.20 6.83
N LYS A 43 21.58 -4.39 6.23
CA LYS A 43 22.21 -4.65 4.92
C LYS A 43 21.22 -5.01 3.82
N TRP A 44 20.01 -5.44 4.17
CA TRP A 44 18.91 -5.67 3.25
C TRP A 44 17.92 -4.52 3.36
N VAL A 45 17.80 -3.74 2.29
CA VAL A 45 16.93 -2.56 2.23
C VAL A 45 15.69 -2.89 1.41
N PHE A 46 14.55 -2.96 2.08
CA PHE A 46 13.26 -3.37 1.53
C PHE A 46 12.68 -2.34 0.54
N LYS A 47 12.13 -2.82 -0.57
CA LYS A 47 11.56 -2.00 -1.65
C LYS A 47 10.37 -2.68 -2.34
N GLY A 48 9.91 -2.08 -3.44
CA GLY A 48 8.84 -2.65 -4.27
C GLY A 48 7.43 -2.46 -3.70
N GLY A 49 6.47 -3.20 -4.26
CA GLY A 49 5.04 -3.05 -3.93
C GLY A 49 4.70 -3.51 -2.51
N THR A 50 5.36 -4.54 -2.01
CA THR A 50 5.13 -5.01 -0.64
C THR A 50 5.69 -4.02 0.39
N CYS A 51 6.76 -3.30 0.06
CA CYS A 51 7.26 -2.20 0.89
C CYS A 51 6.23 -1.06 1.01
N LEU A 52 5.57 -0.69 -0.09
CA LEU A 52 4.47 0.28 -0.06
C LEU A 52 3.35 -0.18 0.88
N LYS A 53 2.85 -1.41 0.71
CA LYS A 53 1.78 -1.96 1.55
C LYS A 53 2.15 -2.07 3.04
N LYS A 54 3.39 -2.48 3.34
CA LYS A 54 3.81 -2.79 4.72
C LYS A 54 4.42 -1.61 5.46
N CYS A 55 4.96 -0.62 4.76
CA CYS A 55 5.68 0.48 5.39
C CYS A 55 5.04 1.85 5.13
N TYR A 56 4.15 2.02 4.15
CA TYR A 56 3.70 3.37 3.73
C TYR A 56 2.19 3.54 3.55
N LEU A 57 1.47 2.52 3.09
CA LEU A 57 0.10 2.68 2.60
C LEU A 57 -0.83 1.55 3.08
N GLU A 58 -1.89 1.92 3.79
CA GLU A 58 -2.85 0.98 4.37
C GLU A 58 -3.88 0.46 3.34
N THR A 59 -4.55 1.36 2.59
CA THR A 59 -5.56 1.05 1.55
C THR A 59 -4.97 0.70 0.18
N TYR A 60 -3.71 0.32 0.15
CA TYR A 60 -3.01 -0.01 -1.08
C TYR A 60 -3.19 -1.48 -1.48
N ARG A 61 -2.94 -1.80 -2.75
CA ARG A 61 -3.05 -3.17 -3.28
C ARG A 61 -2.17 -4.15 -2.52
N PHE A 62 -2.62 -5.39 -2.42
CA PHE A 62 -1.82 -6.45 -1.83
C PHE A 62 -0.67 -6.86 -2.78
N SER A 63 0.44 -7.27 -2.18
CA SER A 63 1.62 -7.73 -2.88
C SER A 63 2.24 -8.87 -2.08
N GLU A 64 2.89 -9.79 -2.78
CA GLU A 64 3.15 -11.12 -2.27
C GLU A 64 4.64 -11.49 -2.21
N ASP A 65 5.49 -10.71 -2.87
CA ASP A 65 6.93 -10.94 -2.97
C ASP A 65 7.70 -9.96 -2.08
N LEU A 66 8.88 -10.35 -1.63
CA LEU A 66 9.76 -9.48 -0.84
C LEU A 66 10.99 -9.07 -1.66
N ASP A 67 11.05 -7.79 -2.07
CA ASP A 67 12.16 -7.25 -2.84
C ASP A 67 13.15 -6.50 -1.94
N PHE A 68 14.42 -6.88 -1.96
CA PHE A 68 15.47 -6.19 -1.22
C PHE A 68 16.65 -5.79 -2.12
N THR A 69 17.18 -4.61 -1.84
CA THR A 69 18.52 -4.23 -2.27
C THR A 69 19.52 -4.59 -1.18
N VAL A 70 20.57 -5.32 -1.54
CA VAL A 70 21.64 -5.73 -0.62
C VAL A 70 22.79 -4.72 -0.71
N ILE A 71 23.16 -4.11 0.41
CA ILE A 71 24.21 -3.09 0.52
C ILE A 71 25.37 -3.56 1.41
N GLN A 72 26.51 -2.85 1.36
CA GLN A 72 27.65 -3.01 2.28
C GLN A 72 28.14 -4.47 2.40
N ASP A 73 28.26 -5.15 1.26
CA ASP A 73 28.65 -6.56 1.17
C ASP A 73 27.76 -7.46 2.06
N GLY A 74 26.47 -7.14 2.11
CA GLY A 74 25.48 -7.97 2.77
C GLY A 74 25.38 -9.37 2.16
N PRO A 75 24.89 -10.34 2.94
CA PRO A 75 24.80 -11.72 2.46
C PRO A 75 23.82 -11.80 1.29
N ILE A 76 24.30 -12.35 0.18
CA ILE A 76 23.53 -12.56 -1.05
C ILE A 76 23.79 -13.95 -1.66
N GLU A 77 24.99 -14.49 -1.46
CA GLU A 77 25.32 -15.84 -1.95
C GLU A 77 24.50 -16.91 -1.22
N PRO A 78 23.97 -17.92 -1.94
CA PRO A 78 23.08 -18.93 -1.36
C PRO A 78 23.60 -19.58 -0.06
N GLU A 79 24.89 -19.87 0.00
CA GLU A 79 25.56 -20.52 1.13
C GLU A 79 25.55 -19.63 2.39
N ALA A 80 25.58 -18.31 2.22
CA ALA A 80 25.48 -17.34 3.29
C ALA A 80 24.02 -17.05 3.68
N VAL A 81 23.13 -16.95 2.69
CA VAL A 81 21.73 -16.57 2.89
C VAL A 81 20.92 -17.71 3.51
N GLN A 82 21.14 -18.96 3.09
CA GLN A 82 20.30 -20.09 3.52
C GLN A 82 20.34 -20.33 5.06
N PRO A 83 21.49 -20.32 5.74
CA PRO A 83 21.54 -20.42 7.21
C PRO A 83 20.87 -19.23 7.91
N ILE A 84 20.94 -18.03 7.33
CA ILE A 84 20.28 -16.83 7.85
C ILE A 84 18.75 -17.00 7.78
N LEU A 85 18.23 -17.42 6.62
CA LEU A 85 16.80 -17.64 6.48
C LEU A 85 16.29 -18.70 7.45
N LYS A 86 17.05 -19.79 7.68
CA LYS A 86 16.70 -20.83 8.67
C LYS A 86 16.52 -20.25 10.08
N ARG A 87 17.49 -19.50 10.60
CA ARG A 87 17.35 -18.88 11.94
C ARG A 87 16.22 -17.85 12.01
N ILE A 88 15.96 -17.14 10.92
CA ILE A 88 14.86 -16.18 10.86
C ILE A 88 13.52 -16.90 10.98
N ILE A 89 13.32 -17.98 10.21
CA ILE A 89 12.05 -18.73 10.26
C ILE A 89 11.86 -19.49 11.58
N GLU A 90 12.95 -19.96 12.22
CA GLU A 90 12.91 -20.55 13.56
C GLU A 90 12.41 -19.51 14.58
N ARG A 91 13.00 -18.32 14.60
CA ARG A 91 12.54 -17.23 15.47
C ARG A 91 11.09 -16.84 15.19
N VAL A 92 10.71 -16.73 13.92
CA VAL A 92 9.34 -16.39 13.53
C VAL A 92 8.37 -17.49 13.97
N HIS A 93 8.74 -18.76 13.81
CA HIS A 93 7.95 -19.88 14.31
C HIS A 93 7.71 -19.75 15.83
N ASP A 94 8.76 -19.50 16.61
CA ASP A 94 8.66 -19.47 18.07
C ASP A 94 7.75 -18.33 18.58
N GLU A 95 7.76 -17.17 17.93
CA GLU A 95 6.92 -16.03 18.32
C GLU A 95 5.49 -16.09 17.77
N SER A 96 5.31 -16.66 16.57
CA SER A 96 4.04 -16.58 15.84
C SER A 96 3.24 -17.88 15.84
N GLY A 97 3.90 -19.04 15.97
CA GLY A 97 3.33 -20.37 15.74
C GLY A 97 3.16 -20.75 14.26
N ILE A 98 3.64 -19.95 13.30
CA ILE A 98 3.60 -20.31 11.86
C ILE A 98 4.55 -21.48 11.60
N ASN A 99 4.05 -22.53 10.94
CA ASN A 99 4.83 -23.72 10.66
C ASN A 99 5.69 -23.57 9.39
N PHE A 100 7.01 -23.61 9.53
CA PHE A 100 7.98 -23.61 8.41
C PHE A 100 8.68 -24.97 8.21
N SER A 101 8.29 -26.00 8.96
CA SER A 101 8.99 -27.31 8.97
C SER A 101 8.67 -28.19 7.76
N LEU A 102 7.58 -27.92 7.04
CA LEU A 102 7.13 -28.73 5.90
C LEU A 102 8.15 -28.79 4.76
N ARG A 103 8.96 -27.73 4.59
CA ARG A 103 9.99 -27.68 3.55
C ARG A 103 11.06 -26.65 3.89
N THR A 104 12.32 -27.05 3.76
CA THR A 104 13.48 -26.15 3.94
C THR A 104 13.45 -24.98 2.96
N PRO A 105 13.81 -23.75 3.40
CA PRO A 105 14.00 -22.63 2.49
C PRO A 105 14.99 -22.95 1.38
N LEU A 106 14.68 -22.48 0.17
CA LEU A 106 15.54 -22.61 -1.00
C LEU A 106 16.11 -21.25 -1.35
N VAL A 107 17.40 -21.19 -1.65
CA VAL A 107 18.05 -20.00 -2.20
C VAL A 107 18.79 -20.42 -3.45
N LYS A 108 18.54 -19.71 -4.55
CA LYS A 108 19.17 -19.98 -5.84
C LYS A 108 19.82 -18.71 -6.35
N LYS A 109 21.09 -18.82 -6.74
CA LYS A 109 21.71 -17.85 -7.64
C LYS A 109 21.07 -18.00 -9.01
N LYS A 110 20.76 -16.87 -9.66
CA LYS A 110 20.22 -16.87 -11.03
C LYS A 110 21.31 -16.34 -11.95
N ASN A 111 21.16 -16.57 -13.25
CA ASN A 111 22.12 -16.12 -14.28
C ASN A 111 22.18 -14.59 -14.46
N TYR A 112 21.60 -13.82 -13.54
CA TYR A 112 21.71 -12.38 -13.49
C TYR A 112 22.78 -12.03 -12.45
N PRO A 113 23.82 -11.26 -12.80
CA PRO A 113 24.89 -10.93 -11.87
C PRO A 113 24.28 -10.20 -10.67
N PHE A 114 24.78 -10.51 -9.46
CA PHE A 114 24.38 -9.83 -8.23
C PHE A 114 22.91 -10.05 -7.81
N TYR A 115 22.30 -11.17 -8.20
CA TYR A 115 20.91 -11.52 -7.86
C TYR A 115 20.76 -12.94 -7.30
N ALA A 116 20.01 -13.06 -6.20
CA ALA A 116 19.61 -14.33 -5.60
C ALA A 116 18.10 -14.35 -5.34
N GLU A 117 17.48 -15.50 -5.62
CA GLU A 117 16.07 -15.76 -5.37
C GLU A 117 15.92 -16.76 -4.22
N GLY A 118 15.30 -16.31 -3.14
CA GLY A 118 14.88 -17.11 -1.99
C GLY A 118 13.41 -17.54 -2.08
N ARG A 119 13.09 -18.71 -1.53
CA ARG A 119 11.72 -19.16 -1.27
C ARG A 119 11.62 -19.69 0.14
N ILE A 120 10.75 -19.09 0.94
CA ILE A 120 10.37 -19.56 2.27
C ILE A 120 9.03 -20.26 2.16
N TYR A 121 8.96 -21.51 2.64
CA TYR A 121 7.77 -22.33 2.61
C TYR A 121 7.09 -22.33 3.98
N TYR A 122 5.77 -22.21 4.01
CA TYR A 122 5.03 -22.12 5.27
C TYR A 122 3.67 -22.81 5.18
N GLN A 123 3.16 -23.21 6.33
CA GLN A 123 1.77 -23.53 6.58
C GLN A 123 1.27 -22.55 7.64
N GLY A 124 0.35 -21.67 7.21
CA GLY A 124 -0.19 -20.58 8.01
C GLY A 124 -1.50 -20.96 8.72
N PRO A 125 -2.23 -19.96 9.24
CA PRO A 125 -3.50 -20.14 9.94
C PRO A 125 -4.51 -21.05 9.21
N ARG A 126 -4.60 -21.00 7.88
CA ARG A 126 -5.52 -21.84 7.08
C ARG A 126 -5.22 -23.33 7.16
N ASN A 127 -4.04 -23.71 7.67
CA ASN A 127 -3.61 -25.08 7.88
C ASN A 127 -3.77 -25.98 6.63
N VAL A 128 -3.49 -25.43 5.45
CA VAL A 128 -3.55 -26.18 4.18
C VAL A 128 -2.43 -27.23 4.17
N PRO A 129 -2.67 -28.48 3.75
CA PRO A 129 -1.64 -29.55 3.80
C PRO A 129 -0.40 -29.28 2.93
N SER A 130 -0.57 -28.60 1.80
CA SER A 130 0.53 -28.20 0.93
C SER A 130 1.09 -26.85 1.37
N PRO A 131 2.42 -26.71 1.56
CA PRO A 131 2.99 -25.45 1.98
C PRO A 131 2.86 -24.38 0.90
N ALA A 132 2.37 -23.21 1.29
CA ALA A 132 2.49 -22.00 0.49
C ALA A 132 3.94 -21.47 0.53
N SER A 133 4.24 -20.45 -0.27
CA SER A 133 5.58 -19.84 -0.24
C SER A 133 5.56 -18.32 -0.39
N VAL A 134 6.54 -17.68 0.24
CA VAL A 134 6.92 -16.27 0.02
C VAL A 134 8.23 -16.25 -0.74
N LYS A 135 8.26 -15.49 -1.84
CA LYS A 135 9.46 -15.26 -2.64
C LYS A 135 10.25 -14.09 -2.04
N ILE A 136 11.57 -14.22 -2.02
CA ILE A 136 12.50 -13.17 -1.62
C ILE A 136 13.45 -12.91 -2.79
N ASP A 137 13.50 -11.68 -3.26
CA ASP A 137 14.39 -11.24 -4.32
C ASP A 137 15.48 -10.36 -3.71
N LEU A 138 16.74 -10.78 -3.85
CA LEU A 138 17.91 -10.08 -3.32
C LEU A 138 18.75 -9.57 -4.48
N LEU A 139 18.95 -8.25 -4.56
CA LEU A 139 19.71 -7.61 -5.64
C LEU A 139 20.79 -6.69 -5.07
N SER A 140 22.07 -6.90 -5.37
CA SER A 140 23.17 -6.00 -4.96
C SER A 140 23.65 -5.05 -6.05
N SER A 141 23.17 -5.18 -7.29
CA SER A 141 23.50 -4.25 -8.38
C SER A 141 22.62 -2.99 -8.41
N GLU A 142 21.59 -2.91 -7.57
CA GLU A 142 20.74 -1.72 -7.50
C GLU A 142 21.39 -0.64 -6.62
N LYS A 143 21.47 0.58 -7.13
CA LYS A 143 21.97 1.72 -6.35
C LYS A 143 20.82 2.37 -5.59
N ILE A 144 21.01 2.56 -4.29
CA ILE A 144 20.13 3.39 -3.47
C ILE A 144 20.61 4.84 -3.62
N VAL A 145 19.72 5.74 -4.03
CA VAL A 145 20.06 7.15 -4.31
C VAL A 145 19.46 8.13 -3.31
N HIS A 146 18.64 7.65 -2.38
CA HIS A 146 18.16 8.40 -1.22
C HIS A 146 18.52 7.66 0.07
N ILE A 147 18.47 8.36 1.21
CA ILE A 147 18.81 7.77 2.51
C ILE A 147 17.75 6.70 2.86
N PRO A 148 18.14 5.43 3.11
CA PRO A 148 17.22 4.41 3.62
C PRO A 148 16.61 4.82 4.96
N VAL A 149 15.36 4.41 5.18
CA VAL A 149 14.63 4.71 6.42
C VAL A 149 14.26 3.42 7.14
N ARG A 150 14.24 3.48 8.48
CA ARG A 150 13.78 2.35 9.30
C ARG A 150 12.33 2.58 9.71
N ASN A 151 11.40 1.94 9.02
CA ASN A 151 9.98 2.20 9.16
C ASN A 151 9.24 1.06 9.89
N LYS A 152 8.11 1.38 10.54
CA LYS A 152 7.27 0.40 11.24
C LYS A 152 6.57 -0.50 10.22
N ILE A 153 6.46 -1.79 10.55
CA ILE A 153 5.75 -2.78 9.75
C ILE A 153 4.26 -2.72 10.11
N ALA A 154 3.42 -2.50 9.11
CA ALA A 154 1.97 -2.56 9.23
C ALA A 154 1.52 -4.02 9.43
N HIS A 155 0.79 -4.24 10.52
CA HIS A 155 0.29 -5.55 10.94
C HIS A 155 -1.12 -5.39 11.50
N GLY A 156 -2.09 -5.20 10.60
CA GLY A 156 -3.51 -5.03 10.95
C GLY A 156 -4.21 -6.37 11.21
N TYR A 157 -3.69 -7.16 12.15
CA TYR A 157 -4.25 -8.45 12.56
C TYR A 157 -4.59 -8.41 14.06
N PRO A 158 -5.38 -9.37 14.59
CA PRO A 158 -5.73 -9.38 16.01
C PRO A 158 -4.56 -9.60 16.96
N ASP A 159 -3.48 -10.21 16.48
CA ASP A 159 -2.21 -10.31 17.20
C ASP A 159 -1.29 -9.13 16.88
N ASP A 160 -0.28 -8.92 17.73
CA ASP A 160 0.73 -7.89 17.55
C ASP A 160 2.08 -8.51 17.17
N LEU A 161 2.82 -7.83 16.29
CA LEU A 161 4.25 -8.10 16.13
C LEU A 161 4.99 -7.67 17.41
N PRO A 162 6.08 -8.37 17.81
CA PRO A 162 6.86 -7.97 18.97
C PRO A 162 7.38 -6.53 18.90
N LYS A 163 7.65 -5.92 20.07
CA LYS A 163 8.11 -4.52 20.18
C LYS A 163 9.31 -4.26 19.25
N GLN A 164 9.34 -3.08 18.64
CA GLN A 164 10.32 -2.66 17.62
C GLN A 164 10.20 -3.37 16.26
N ALA A 165 8.99 -3.78 15.85
CA ALA A 165 8.70 -4.25 14.50
C ALA A 165 8.93 -3.18 13.42
N LYS A 166 10.21 -3.02 13.04
CA LYS A 166 10.67 -2.11 12.00
C LYS A 166 11.63 -2.81 11.05
N VAL A 167 11.59 -2.42 9.79
CA VAL A 167 12.48 -2.91 8.73
C VAL A 167 13.20 -1.73 8.06
N MET A 168 14.42 -1.94 7.60
CA MET A 168 15.13 -0.97 6.76
C MET A 168 14.52 -1.00 5.36
N CYS A 169 14.09 0.14 4.84
CA CYS A 169 13.45 0.26 3.55
C CYS A 169 13.89 1.51 2.78
N TYR A 170 13.60 1.53 1.48
CA TYR A 170 13.73 2.72 0.64
C TYR A 170 12.82 3.81 1.20
N SER A 171 13.18 5.10 1.01
CA SER A 171 12.23 6.18 1.26
C SER A 171 11.05 6.08 0.30
N LEU A 172 9.90 6.66 0.70
CA LEU A 172 8.71 6.64 -0.14
C LEU A 172 8.95 7.33 -1.49
N GLU A 173 9.70 8.43 -1.48
CA GLU A 173 10.10 9.18 -2.67
C GLU A 173 10.92 8.31 -3.64
N GLU A 174 11.87 7.51 -3.13
CA GLU A 174 12.69 6.65 -3.99
C GLU A 174 11.90 5.45 -4.53
N VAL A 175 11.01 4.86 -3.73
CA VAL A 175 10.09 3.82 -4.23
C VAL A 175 9.21 4.37 -5.35
N PHE A 176 8.69 5.59 -5.19
CA PHE A 176 7.87 6.22 -6.23
C PHE A 176 8.67 6.46 -7.52
N ALA A 177 9.88 6.99 -7.41
CA ALA A 177 10.78 7.15 -8.55
C ALA A 177 11.09 5.81 -9.24
N GLU A 178 11.33 4.72 -8.49
CA GLU A 178 11.52 3.38 -9.06
C GLU A 178 10.28 2.87 -9.81
N LYS A 179 9.08 3.18 -9.33
CA LYS A 179 7.82 2.80 -9.99
C LYS A 179 7.62 3.56 -11.29
N ILE A 180 7.93 4.85 -11.35
CA ILE A 180 7.89 5.63 -12.60
C ILE A 180 8.90 5.09 -13.60
N ARG A 181 10.13 4.77 -13.16
CA ARG A 181 11.13 4.12 -14.01
C ARG A 181 10.62 2.78 -14.56
N ALA A 182 10.10 1.91 -13.69
CA ALA A 182 9.56 0.61 -14.09
C ALA A 182 8.38 0.75 -15.08
N MET A 183 7.50 1.73 -14.89
CA MET A 183 6.44 2.04 -15.86
C MET A 183 7.03 2.35 -17.24
N GLY A 184 8.08 3.17 -17.30
CA GLY A 184 8.78 3.49 -18.55
C GLY A 184 9.50 2.30 -19.21
N GLU A 185 10.03 1.37 -18.41
CA GLU A 185 10.78 0.20 -18.92
C GLU A 185 9.88 -0.93 -19.41
N ARG A 186 8.85 -1.28 -18.63
CA ARG A 186 8.05 -2.51 -18.85
C ARG A 186 6.56 -2.28 -19.02
N CYS A 187 6.04 -1.08 -18.71
CA CYS A 187 4.64 -0.71 -18.94
C CYS A 187 3.64 -1.75 -18.37
N MET A 188 3.78 -2.12 -17.08
CA MET A 188 2.89 -3.13 -16.47
C MET A 188 1.70 -2.49 -15.74
N PRO A 189 0.52 -3.15 -15.69
CA PRO A 189 -0.64 -2.70 -14.92
C PRO A 189 -0.35 -2.28 -13.48
N ARG A 190 0.46 -3.07 -12.77
CA ARG A 190 0.84 -2.77 -11.40
C ARG A 190 1.63 -1.47 -11.28
N ASP A 191 2.51 -1.16 -12.23
CA ASP A 191 3.27 0.10 -12.18
C ASP A 191 2.37 1.30 -12.40
N LEU A 192 1.45 1.24 -13.37
CA LEU A 192 0.46 2.29 -13.59
C LEU A 192 -0.43 2.50 -12.35
N TYR A 193 -0.91 1.41 -11.74
CA TYR A 193 -1.67 1.50 -10.49
C TYR A 193 -0.85 2.19 -9.40
N ASP A 194 0.40 1.75 -9.20
CA ASP A 194 1.26 2.22 -8.13
C ASP A 194 1.56 3.71 -8.25
N ILE A 195 1.94 4.19 -9.43
CA ILE A 195 2.31 5.61 -9.64
C ILE A 195 1.12 6.54 -9.50
N VAL A 196 -0.05 6.16 -10.02
CA VAL A 196 -1.28 6.96 -9.91
C VAL A 196 -1.78 6.99 -8.47
N PHE A 197 -1.76 5.85 -7.78
CA PHE A 197 -2.15 5.79 -6.36
C PHE A 197 -1.23 6.68 -5.51
N LEU A 198 0.09 6.54 -5.66
CA LEU A 198 1.07 7.34 -4.93
C LEU A 198 0.91 8.82 -5.22
N PHE A 199 0.73 9.18 -6.49
CA PHE A 199 0.46 10.56 -6.88
C PHE A 199 -0.76 11.11 -6.16
N ARG A 200 -1.92 10.45 -6.28
CA ARG A 200 -3.19 10.89 -5.66
C ARG A 200 -3.10 11.02 -4.14
N GLU A 201 -2.52 10.03 -3.48
CA GLU A 201 -2.56 9.91 -2.03
C GLU A 201 -1.45 10.69 -1.30
N LYS A 202 -0.24 10.77 -1.87
CA LYS A 202 0.96 11.21 -1.13
C LYS A 202 1.71 12.38 -1.76
N PHE A 203 1.59 12.59 -3.07
CA PHE A 203 2.52 13.45 -3.81
C PHE A 203 1.86 14.56 -4.61
N LYS A 204 0.53 14.52 -4.81
CA LYS A 204 -0.22 15.43 -5.70
C LYS A 204 0.10 16.90 -5.48
N THR A 205 0.39 17.30 -4.24
CA THR A 205 0.55 18.69 -3.82
C THR A 205 2.01 19.13 -3.65
N GLU A 206 2.98 18.21 -3.56
CA GLU A 206 4.37 18.56 -3.24
C GLU A 206 5.38 17.49 -3.67
N LYS A 207 6.67 17.86 -3.70
CA LYS A 207 7.84 16.98 -3.95
C LYS A 207 8.07 16.52 -5.40
N GLY A 208 7.46 17.18 -6.39
CA GLY A 208 7.70 16.92 -7.83
C GLY A 208 9.19 16.93 -8.19
N ASP A 209 9.89 18.01 -7.83
CA ASP A 209 11.33 18.16 -8.06
C ASP A 209 12.18 17.05 -7.42
N VAL A 210 11.79 16.61 -6.21
CA VAL A 210 12.52 15.57 -5.47
C VAL A 210 12.38 14.25 -6.20
N VAL A 211 11.15 13.85 -6.55
CA VAL A 211 10.90 12.58 -7.25
C VAL A 211 11.52 12.59 -8.64
N LYS A 212 11.45 13.71 -9.38
CA LYS A 212 12.14 13.88 -10.66
C LYS A 212 13.65 13.69 -10.53
N SER A 213 14.28 14.34 -9.54
CA SER A 213 15.73 14.22 -9.31
C SER A 213 16.14 12.78 -8.97
N LEU A 214 15.34 12.09 -8.14
CA LEU A 214 15.57 10.69 -7.81
C LEU A 214 15.38 9.79 -9.03
N LEU A 215 14.33 10.00 -9.83
CA LEU A 215 14.08 9.26 -11.06
C LEU A 215 15.27 9.39 -12.03
N MET A 216 15.74 10.61 -12.27
CA MET A 216 16.92 10.87 -13.11
C MET A 216 18.16 10.13 -12.60
N ALA A 217 18.43 10.21 -11.29
CA ALA A 217 19.56 9.50 -10.68
C ALA A 217 19.43 7.98 -10.87
N LYS A 218 18.24 7.40 -10.64
CA LYS A 218 17.98 5.97 -10.81
C LYS A 218 18.14 5.51 -12.25
N CYS A 219 17.59 6.24 -13.22
CA CYS A 219 17.79 5.97 -14.64
C CYS A 219 19.27 6.01 -15.02
N ALA A 220 20.01 7.04 -14.58
CA ALA A 220 21.44 7.17 -14.85
C ALA A 220 22.25 5.99 -14.30
N THR A 221 21.89 5.44 -13.13
CA THR A 221 22.58 4.27 -12.55
C THR A 221 22.49 3.00 -13.41
N LYS A 222 21.48 2.93 -14.28
CA LYS A 222 21.22 1.82 -15.21
C LYS A 222 21.58 2.15 -16.66
N GLY A 223 22.11 3.34 -16.93
CA GLY A 223 22.35 3.82 -18.29
C GLY A 223 21.08 4.04 -19.11
N LEU A 224 19.95 4.28 -18.44
CA LEU A 224 18.64 4.49 -19.07
C LEU A 224 18.35 5.98 -19.23
N LYS A 225 17.61 6.33 -20.29
CA LYS A 225 16.97 7.64 -20.42
C LYS A 225 15.84 7.76 -19.38
N THR A 226 15.68 8.94 -18.80
CA THR A 226 14.49 9.25 -17.98
C THR A 226 13.23 9.14 -18.84
N PRO A 227 12.24 8.30 -18.48
CA PRO A 227 11.04 8.15 -19.28
C PRO A 227 10.20 9.42 -19.27
N THR A 228 9.55 9.71 -20.39
CA THR A 228 8.53 10.75 -20.54
C THR A 228 7.16 10.13 -20.74
N PHE A 229 6.09 10.92 -20.58
CA PHE A 229 4.75 10.46 -20.94
C PHE A 229 4.67 9.98 -22.40
N SER A 230 5.34 10.70 -23.32
CA SER A 230 5.39 10.34 -24.74
C SER A 230 6.03 8.97 -24.97
N ASP A 231 7.12 8.67 -24.24
CA ASP A 231 7.79 7.35 -24.32
C ASP A 231 6.82 6.22 -23.90
N ILE A 232 6.01 6.44 -22.86
CA ILE A 232 5.02 5.45 -22.37
C ILE A 232 3.81 5.35 -23.30
N ASN A 233 3.26 6.48 -23.74
CA ASN A 233 2.08 6.52 -24.61
C ASN A 233 2.33 5.87 -25.97
N ASN A 234 3.58 5.93 -26.46
CA ASN A 234 3.99 5.30 -27.72
C ASN A 234 4.61 3.91 -27.52
N SER A 235 4.59 3.38 -26.29
CA SER A 235 5.15 2.06 -26.00
C SER A 235 4.36 0.95 -26.71
N PRO A 236 5.02 -0.02 -27.36
CA PRO A 236 4.35 -1.17 -27.95
C PRO A 236 3.63 -2.04 -26.91
N ALA A 237 4.03 -1.95 -25.64
CA ALA A 237 3.43 -2.70 -24.53
C ALA A 237 2.11 -2.10 -24.03
N LEU A 238 1.66 -0.94 -24.52
CA LEU A 238 0.42 -0.31 -24.05
C LEU A 238 -0.82 -1.18 -24.26
N ALA A 239 -0.90 -1.88 -25.40
CA ALA A 239 -2.02 -2.78 -25.68
C ALA A 239 -2.09 -3.94 -24.66
N GLU A 240 -0.93 -4.53 -24.34
CA GLU A 240 -0.80 -5.59 -23.34
C GLU A 240 -1.10 -5.07 -21.93
N LEU A 241 -0.61 -3.87 -21.58
CA LEU A 241 -0.95 -3.22 -20.31
C LEU A 241 -2.47 -3.16 -20.14
N LYS A 242 -3.20 -2.68 -21.15
CA LYS A 242 -4.65 -2.57 -21.09
C LYS A 242 -5.34 -3.92 -20.99
N SER A 243 -4.89 -4.93 -21.75
CA SER A 243 -5.48 -6.27 -21.69
C SER A 243 -5.24 -6.99 -20.35
N GLU A 244 -4.06 -6.78 -19.75
CA GLU A 244 -3.67 -7.43 -18.50
C GLU A 244 -4.10 -6.67 -17.23
N TRP A 245 -4.77 -5.51 -17.39
CA TRP A 245 -5.21 -4.69 -16.26
C TRP A 245 -5.98 -5.49 -15.22
N SER A 246 -6.99 -6.25 -15.64
CA SER A 246 -7.81 -7.07 -14.74
C SER A 246 -7.04 -8.26 -14.19
N ASN A 247 -6.39 -9.02 -15.08
CA ASN A 247 -5.68 -10.25 -14.73
C ASN A 247 -4.64 -10.02 -13.62
N MET A 248 -3.92 -8.91 -13.69
CA MET A 248 -2.81 -8.64 -12.78
C MET A 248 -3.20 -7.98 -11.46
N LEU A 249 -4.35 -7.29 -11.39
CA LEU A 249 -4.74 -6.45 -10.26
C LEU A 249 -6.01 -6.90 -9.53
N ALA A 250 -6.95 -7.57 -10.19
CA ALA A 250 -8.27 -7.86 -9.61
C ALA A 250 -8.20 -8.68 -8.30
N HIS A 251 -7.24 -9.60 -8.19
CA HIS A 251 -7.03 -10.41 -6.98
C HIS A 251 -6.27 -9.68 -5.85
N GLN A 252 -5.72 -8.49 -6.14
CA GLN A 252 -4.90 -7.69 -5.22
C GLN A 252 -5.67 -6.49 -4.64
N LEU A 253 -6.89 -6.26 -5.10
CA LEU A 253 -7.70 -5.09 -4.80
C LEU A 253 -9.09 -5.50 -4.31
N PRO A 254 -9.67 -4.77 -3.35
CA PRO A 254 -11.07 -4.94 -2.97
C PRO A 254 -12.05 -4.75 -4.15
N ALA A 255 -11.74 -3.81 -5.04
CA ALA A 255 -12.43 -3.59 -6.31
C ALA A 255 -11.44 -3.02 -7.32
N LEU A 256 -11.55 -3.43 -8.59
CA LEU A 256 -10.68 -2.96 -9.66
C LEU A 256 -11.23 -1.65 -10.25
N PRO A 257 -10.49 -0.52 -10.15
CA PRO A 257 -10.89 0.70 -10.84
C PRO A 257 -10.79 0.54 -12.36
N PRO A 258 -11.59 1.27 -13.15
CA PRO A 258 -11.47 1.28 -14.59
C PRO A 258 -10.08 1.75 -15.04
N PHE A 259 -9.52 1.07 -16.06
CA PHE A 259 -8.21 1.41 -16.62
C PHE A 259 -8.09 2.89 -17.01
N GLU A 260 -9.13 3.44 -17.66
CA GLU A 260 -9.12 4.81 -18.16
C GLU A 260 -8.98 5.86 -17.05
N GLU A 261 -9.48 5.58 -15.84
CA GLU A 261 -9.32 6.49 -14.69
C GLU A 261 -7.86 6.62 -14.23
N TYR A 262 -7.06 5.58 -14.48
CA TYR A 262 -5.64 5.56 -14.16
C TYR A 262 -4.81 6.09 -15.33
N TRP A 263 -5.14 5.66 -16.55
CA TRP A 263 -4.45 6.11 -17.75
C TRP A 263 -4.55 7.62 -17.95
N ASN A 264 -5.74 8.20 -17.76
CA ASN A 264 -5.97 9.63 -17.94
C ASN A 264 -5.32 10.50 -16.85
N GLU A 265 -4.89 9.91 -15.73
CA GLU A 265 -4.14 10.63 -14.70
C GLU A 265 -2.64 10.69 -15.02
N LEU A 266 -2.14 9.78 -15.86
CA LEU A 266 -0.72 9.66 -16.14
C LEU A 266 -0.05 10.96 -16.64
N PRO A 267 -0.65 11.74 -17.57
CA PRO A 267 -0.07 13.02 -18.00
C PRO A 267 0.16 14.00 -16.84
N ASN A 268 -0.79 14.06 -15.89
CA ASN A 268 -0.70 14.96 -14.73
C ASN A 268 0.51 14.66 -13.85
N ILE A 269 0.93 13.39 -13.75
CA ILE A 269 2.12 12.98 -13.00
C ILE A 269 3.39 13.56 -13.65
N PHE A 270 3.47 13.52 -14.98
CA PHE A 270 4.61 14.09 -15.71
C PHE A 270 4.61 15.62 -15.64
N ASP A 271 3.46 16.26 -15.82
CA ASP A 271 3.32 17.70 -15.63
C ASP A 271 3.69 18.13 -14.20
N TRP A 272 3.37 17.30 -13.20
CA TRP A 272 3.72 17.58 -11.81
C TRP A 272 5.22 17.51 -11.56
N MET A 273 5.93 16.56 -12.16
CA MET A 273 7.40 16.52 -12.11
C MET A 273 8.06 17.72 -12.83
N GLU A 274 7.37 18.34 -13.78
CA GLU A 274 7.81 19.52 -14.50
C GLU A 274 7.33 20.85 -13.89
N ASN A 275 6.65 20.81 -12.73
CA ASN A 275 6.01 21.95 -12.08
C ASN A 275 4.98 22.70 -12.97
N SER A 276 4.45 22.03 -14.01
CA SER A 276 3.38 22.56 -14.87
C SER A 276 1.99 22.11 -14.41
N TYR A 277 1.89 21.10 -13.55
CA TYR A 277 0.61 20.60 -13.03
C TYR A 277 -0.09 21.62 -12.14
N GLN A 278 -1.33 21.96 -12.49
CA GLN A 278 -2.20 22.79 -11.67
C GLN A 278 -3.06 21.89 -10.78
N VAL A 279 -2.76 21.87 -9.49
CA VAL A 279 -3.56 21.14 -8.51
C VAL A 279 -5.00 21.71 -8.53
N PRO A 280 -6.02 20.87 -8.79
CA PRO A 280 -7.41 21.32 -8.75
C PRO A 280 -7.75 21.94 -7.39
N LYS A 281 -8.23 23.18 -7.40
CA LYS A 281 -8.74 23.85 -6.19
C LYS A 281 -10.13 23.30 -5.89
N LEU A 282 -10.18 22.23 -5.10
CA LEU A 282 -11.42 21.69 -4.58
C LEU A 282 -11.65 22.22 -3.17
N GLU A 283 -12.90 22.57 -2.87
CA GLU A 283 -13.31 22.97 -1.51
C GLU A 283 -13.69 21.72 -0.70
N PRO A 284 -13.50 21.74 0.65
CA PRO A 284 -14.05 20.71 1.51
C PRO A 284 -15.56 20.55 1.29
N ILE A 285 -16.06 19.31 1.44
CA ILE A 285 -17.51 19.08 1.38
C ILE A 285 -18.21 19.83 2.51
N LYS A 286 -19.39 20.41 2.23
CA LYS A 286 -20.16 21.13 3.25
C LYS A 286 -20.55 20.18 4.38
N THR A 287 -20.31 20.61 5.62
CA THR A 287 -20.64 19.86 6.83
C THR A 287 -21.51 20.67 7.77
N GLU A 288 -22.16 19.98 8.71
CA GLU A 288 -22.96 20.64 9.74
C GLU A 288 -22.08 21.40 10.75
N ALA A 289 -22.64 22.41 11.42
CA ALA A 289 -21.89 23.18 12.40
C ALA A 289 -21.50 22.32 13.61
N GLY A 290 -20.22 22.36 14.00
CA GLY A 290 -19.73 21.66 15.18
C GLY A 290 -19.29 20.21 14.98
N VAL A 291 -19.33 19.68 13.76
CA VAL A 291 -18.62 18.43 13.43
C VAL A 291 -17.15 18.73 13.11
N LYS A 292 -16.24 17.87 13.54
CA LYS A 292 -14.79 18.06 13.37
C LYS A 292 -14.23 17.05 12.38
N TRP A 293 -13.26 17.45 11.57
CA TRP A 293 -12.49 16.51 10.76
C TRP A 293 -11.74 15.52 11.63
N ILE A 294 -11.83 14.24 11.27
CA ILE A 294 -10.96 13.20 11.81
C ILE A 294 -9.74 13.12 10.89
N SER A 295 -8.69 13.89 11.21
CA SER A 295 -7.41 13.81 10.48
C SER A 295 -6.48 12.73 11.06
N GLN A 296 -6.56 12.48 12.37
CA GLN A 296 -5.80 11.45 13.08
C GLN A 296 -6.68 10.84 14.18
N PRO A 297 -7.30 9.67 13.94
CA PRO A 297 -8.16 9.05 14.94
C PRO A 297 -7.32 8.45 16.07
N VAL A 298 -7.75 8.72 17.31
CA VAL A 298 -7.13 8.20 18.54
C VAL A 298 -8.21 7.71 19.51
N GLY A 299 -7.83 6.83 20.44
CA GLY A 299 -8.70 6.33 21.49
C GLY A 299 -10.01 5.73 20.96
N ALA A 300 -11.13 6.12 21.55
CA ALA A 300 -12.46 5.59 21.19
C ALA A 300 -12.85 5.83 19.71
N ALA A 301 -12.38 6.92 19.09
CA ALA A 301 -12.66 7.18 17.68
C ALA A 301 -11.95 6.17 16.77
N LEU A 302 -10.69 5.81 17.09
CA LEU A 302 -9.95 4.79 16.37
C LEU A 302 -10.60 3.40 16.52
N GLU A 303 -11.02 3.05 17.74
CA GLU A 303 -11.71 1.79 18.01
C GLU A 303 -13.05 1.66 17.27
N LEU A 304 -13.84 2.75 17.21
CA LEU A 304 -15.09 2.77 16.45
C LEU A 304 -14.85 2.62 14.95
N ILE A 305 -13.82 3.28 14.43
CA ILE A 305 -13.44 3.19 13.02
C ILE A 305 -12.98 1.78 12.65
N ARG A 306 -12.17 1.14 13.50
CA ARG A 306 -11.67 -0.24 13.30
C ARG A 306 -12.76 -1.30 13.28
N ARG A 307 -13.95 -1.02 13.84
CA ARG A 307 -15.09 -1.97 13.89
C ARG A 307 -16.08 -1.78 12.74
N LYS A 308 -15.80 -0.86 11.82
CA LYS A 308 -16.71 -0.45 10.75
C LYS A 308 -15.98 -0.55 9.41
N PRO A 309 -16.71 -0.66 8.27
CA PRO A 309 -16.12 -0.86 6.95
C PRO A 309 -15.48 0.43 6.38
N VAL A 310 -14.76 1.18 7.22
CA VAL A 310 -14.11 2.45 6.88
C VAL A 310 -12.98 2.21 5.87
N GLU A 311 -12.26 1.11 5.98
CA GLU A 311 -11.20 0.75 5.03
C GLU A 311 -11.73 0.62 3.60
N ALA A 312 -12.87 -0.04 3.43
CA ALA A 312 -13.54 -0.17 2.13
C ALA A 312 -13.98 1.20 1.58
N ILE A 313 -14.55 2.06 2.44
CA ILE A 313 -14.97 3.41 2.05
C ILE A 313 -13.75 4.27 1.68
N ARG A 314 -12.66 4.19 2.44
CA ARG A 314 -11.42 4.93 2.20
C ARG A 314 -10.75 4.45 0.92
N PHE A 315 -10.68 3.14 0.69
CA PHE A 315 -10.22 2.57 -0.58
C PHE A 315 -11.02 3.16 -1.75
N ALA A 316 -12.36 3.14 -1.66
CA ALA A 316 -13.21 3.67 -2.71
C ALA A 316 -12.98 5.18 -2.92
N ALA A 317 -12.84 5.95 -1.85
CA ALA A 317 -12.57 7.39 -1.93
C ALA A 317 -11.26 7.67 -2.68
N ILE A 318 -10.15 7.05 -2.28
CA ILE A 318 -8.82 7.27 -2.90
C ILE A 318 -8.80 6.81 -4.37
N ASN A 319 -9.52 5.73 -4.69
CA ASN A 319 -9.65 5.21 -6.04
C ASN A 319 -10.75 5.90 -6.87
N HIS A 320 -11.43 6.91 -6.30
CA HIS A 320 -12.56 7.62 -6.89
C HIS A 320 -13.71 6.71 -7.37
N LEU A 321 -14.10 5.74 -6.54
CA LEU A 321 -15.17 4.78 -6.81
C LEU A 321 -16.40 5.06 -5.95
N PHE A 322 -17.58 4.82 -6.52
CA PHE A 322 -18.82 4.81 -5.76
C PHE A 322 -18.87 3.63 -4.78
N VAL A 323 -19.54 3.86 -3.65
CA VAL A 323 -19.83 2.87 -2.61
C VAL A 323 -21.32 2.59 -2.56
N GLU A 324 -21.69 1.31 -2.64
CA GLU A 324 -23.01 0.83 -2.25
C GLU A 324 -23.04 0.61 -0.74
N MET A 325 -23.96 1.28 -0.05
CA MET A 325 -24.05 1.26 1.40
C MET A 325 -25.44 0.83 1.86
N LYS A 326 -25.47 -0.26 2.65
CA LYS A 326 -26.66 -0.73 3.38
C LYS A 326 -26.77 0.05 4.69
N TYR A 327 -27.83 0.84 4.83
CA TYR A 327 -27.96 1.82 5.91
C TYR A 327 -29.32 1.71 6.60
N ARG A 328 -29.31 1.55 7.93
CA ARG A 328 -30.52 1.45 8.75
C ARG A 328 -30.43 2.36 9.97
N LYS A 329 -31.17 3.46 9.92
CA LYS A 329 -31.39 4.31 11.09
C LYS A 329 -32.23 3.53 12.13
N GLN A 330 -32.01 3.80 13.41
CA GLN A 330 -32.78 3.19 14.49
C GLN A 330 -34.29 3.35 14.26
N GLY A 331 -35.03 2.23 14.24
CA GLY A 331 -36.47 2.19 14.00
C GLY A 331 -36.91 2.44 12.55
N ALA A 332 -35.98 2.54 11.60
CA ALA A 332 -36.28 2.76 10.19
C ALA A 332 -36.08 1.50 9.33
N GLN A 333 -36.67 1.50 8.14
CA GLN A 333 -36.42 0.47 7.13
C GLN A 333 -34.98 0.54 6.60
N LEU A 334 -34.43 -0.61 6.22
CA LEU A 334 -33.14 -0.70 5.53
C LEU A 334 -33.22 0.01 4.18
N LYS A 335 -32.22 0.85 3.89
CA LYS A 335 -32.06 1.51 2.59
C LYS A 335 -30.70 1.21 2.01
N ASN A 336 -30.65 1.14 0.68
CA ASN A 336 -29.40 1.04 -0.07
C ASN A 336 -29.12 2.40 -0.71
N TYR A 337 -27.88 2.88 -0.54
CA TYR A 337 -27.42 4.13 -1.14
C TYR A 337 -26.20 3.87 -2.00
N LEU A 338 -26.18 4.46 -3.20
CA LEU A 338 -24.97 4.54 -4.02
C LEU A 338 -24.38 5.95 -3.83
N VAL A 339 -23.18 6.04 -3.27
CA VAL A 339 -22.59 7.31 -2.81
C VAL A 339 -21.14 7.51 -3.23
N GLN A 340 -20.76 8.76 -3.43
CA GLN A 340 -19.39 9.25 -3.56
C GLN A 340 -18.89 9.62 -2.15
N PRO A 341 -17.94 8.87 -1.56
CA PRO A 341 -17.42 9.16 -0.23
C PRO A 341 -16.43 10.33 -0.24
N TYR A 342 -16.60 11.32 0.63
CA TYR A 342 -15.73 12.51 0.68
C TYR A 342 -15.03 12.74 2.00
N SER A 343 -15.69 12.61 3.15
CA SER A 343 -15.08 13.04 4.42
C SER A 343 -15.59 12.26 5.63
N LEU A 344 -14.67 11.93 6.55
CA LEU A 344 -15.03 11.40 7.87
C LEU A 344 -14.93 12.50 8.92
N ARG A 345 -16.02 12.70 9.64
CA ARG A 345 -16.16 13.71 10.69
C ARG A 345 -16.60 13.07 12.00
N GLN A 346 -16.31 13.73 13.11
CA GLN A 346 -16.80 13.38 14.43
C GLN A 346 -17.82 14.41 14.91
N SER A 347 -18.98 13.94 15.38
CA SER A 347 -20.02 14.78 16.00
C SER A 347 -19.62 15.19 17.42
N ARG A 348 -20.35 16.14 18.01
CA ARG A 348 -20.14 16.56 19.42
C ARG A 348 -20.40 15.43 20.41
N GLU A 349 -21.33 14.54 20.07
CA GLU A 349 -21.66 13.33 20.85
C GLU A 349 -20.69 12.17 20.58
N GLY A 350 -19.62 12.40 19.81
CA GLY A 350 -18.58 11.40 19.53
C GLY A 350 -18.90 10.43 18.39
N ASN A 351 -20.04 10.57 17.71
CA ASN A 351 -20.41 9.69 16.59
C ASN A 351 -19.51 9.95 15.39
N ILE A 352 -19.19 8.89 14.64
CA ILE A 352 -18.46 9.00 13.37
C ILE A 352 -19.46 9.16 12.22
N ILE A 353 -19.29 10.22 11.45
CA ILE A 353 -20.18 10.63 10.36
C ILE A 353 -19.39 10.58 9.05
N LEU A 354 -19.89 9.81 8.09
CA LEU A 354 -19.50 9.87 6.70
C LEU A 354 -20.30 10.97 5.98
N TYR A 355 -19.60 11.95 5.45
CA TYR A 355 -20.15 12.89 4.47
C TYR A 355 -19.89 12.36 3.07
N ALA A 356 -20.98 12.17 2.33
CA ALA A 356 -20.97 11.61 0.98
C ALA A 356 -22.06 12.26 0.12
N ILE A 357 -21.91 12.18 -1.21
CA ILE A 357 -22.90 12.68 -2.18
C ILE A 357 -23.55 11.46 -2.85
N LYS A 358 -24.89 11.39 -2.86
CA LYS A 358 -25.57 10.29 -3.56
C LYS A 358 -25.41 10.43 -5.06
N GLU A 359 -25.50 9.30 -5.76
CA GLU A 359 -25.64 9.30 -7.20
C GLU A 359 -26.79 10.23 -7.65
N ASN A 360 -26.53 11.03 -8.69
CA ASN A 360 -27.47 12.02 -9.25
C ASN A 360 -27.91 13.13 -8.29
N GLU A 361 -27.26 13.29 -7.14
CA GLU A 361 -27.43 14.43 -6.24
C GLU A 361 -26.17 15.32 -6.27
N TYR A 362 -26.35 16.59 -5.87
CA TYR A 362 -25.23 17.55 -5.70
C TYR A 362 -25.00 17.92 -4.24
N GLN A 363 -25.95 17.60 -3.36
CA GLN A 363 -25.88 17.98 -1.95
C GLN A 363 -25.23 16.87 -1.13
N SER A 364 -24.35 17.27 -0.22
CA SER A 364 -23.79 16.40 0.80
C SER A 364 -24.87 15.82 1.70
N LYS A 365 -24.72 14.55 2.05
CA LYS A 365 -25.53 13.84 3.03
C LYS A 365 -24.62 13.30 4.13
N ALA A 366 -25.12 13.32 5.37
CA ALA A 366 -24.45 12.79 6.55
C ALA A 366 -24.98 11.39 6.86
N PHE A 367 -24.06 10.43 7.01
CA PHE A 367 -24.37 9.04 7.36
C PHE A 367 -23.62 8.66 8.62
N ARG A 368 -24.35 8.24 9.64
CA ARG A 368 -23.76 7.73 10.88
C ARG A 368 -23.19 6.34 10.63
N LEU A 369 -21.88 6.16 10.84
CA LEU A 369 -21.21 4.88 10.55
C LEU A 369 -21.72 3.73 11.42
N ASP A 370 -22.22 4.01 12.62
CA ASP A 370 -22.82 2.98 13.48
C ASP A 370 -24.11 2.39 12.88
N TRP A 371 -24.78 3.11 11.99
CA TRP A 371 -26.00 2.68 11.27
C TRP A 371 -25.70 2.03 9.91
N VAL A 372 -24.43 1.91 9.53
CA VAL A 372 -24.01 1.17 8.33
C VAL A 372 -23.98 -0.31 8.68
N GLU A 373 -24.81 -1.09 7.98
CA GLU A 373 -24.91 -2.55 8.11
C GLU A 373 -24.04 -3.29 7.08
N GLY A 374 -23.61 -2.60 6.02
CA GLY A 374 -22.71 -3.18 5.02
C GLY A 374 -22.29 -2.19 3.94
N VAL A 375 -21.14 -2.47 3.33
CA VAL A 375 -20.53 -1.67 2.26
C VAL A 375 -20.07 -2.61 1.16
N ASN A 376 -20.33 -2.24 -0.09
CA ASN A 376 -19.79 -2.88 -1.27
C ASN A 376 -19.14 -1.80 -2.17
N ILE A 377 -17.92 -2.03 -2.60
CA ILE A 377 -17.20 -1.09 -3.47
C ILE A 377 -17.57 -1.42 -4.91
N THR A 378 -17.97 -0.41 -5.69
CA THR A 378 -18.35 -0.60 -7.09
C THR A 378 -17.17 -0.35 -8.03
N ALA A 379 -17.26 -0.81 -9.28
CA ALA A 379 -16.34 -0.41 -10.34
C ALA A 379 -16.74 0.93 -10.99
N LYS A 380 -17.79 1.60 -10.51
CA LYS A 380 -18.29 2.84 -11.07
C LYS A 380 -17.45 4.02 -10.58
N PRO A 381 -16.77 4.77 -11.46
CA PRO A 381 -15.94 5.88 -11.05
C PRO A 381 -16.77 7.16 -10.83
N PHE A 382 -16.20 8.10 -10.08
CA PHE A 382 -16.66 9.49 -10.01
C PHE A 382 -15.47 10.44 -10.15
N LYS A 383 -15.74 11.69 -10.57
CA LYS A 383 -14.73 12.76 -10.53
C LYS A 383 -14.94 13.58 -9.26
N PRO A 384 -13.94 13.69 -8.36
CA PRO A 384 -14.11 14.44 -7.12
C PRO A 384 -14.47 15.90 -7.38
N ALA A 385 -15.60 16.34 -6.83
CA ALA A 385 -16.01 17.76 -6.82
C ALA A 385 -15.60 18.49 -5.53
N HIS A 386 -15.16 17.74 -4.52
CA HIS A 386 -14.73 18.22 -3.21
C HIS A 386 -13.43 17.53 -2.78
N LEU A 387 -12.76 18.09 -1.78
CA LEU A 387 -11.62 17.44 -1.14
C LEU A 387 -12.04 16.09 -0.52
N ILE A 388 -11.18 15.10 -0.71
CA ILE A 388 -11.29 13.79 -0.07
C ILE A 388 -10.48 13.85 1.23
N GLU A 389 -11.16 13.74 2.36
CA GLU A 389 -10.63 13.98 3.70
C GLU A 389 -10.83 12.74 4.59
N PHE A 390 -10.12 11.67 4.23
CA PHE A 390 -10.05 10.45 5.04
C PHE A 390 -8.74 10.39 5.80
N PRO A 391 -8.76 10.05 7.10
CA PRO A 391 -7.53 9.89 7.87
C PRO A 391 -6.75 8.66 7.43
N GLU A 392 -5.44 8.73 7.61
CA GLU A 392 -4.61 7.54 7.80
C GLU A 392 -4.90 6.97 9.18
N LEU A 393 -5.23 5.67 9.27
CA LEU A 393 -5.67 5.04 10.51
C LEU A 393 -4.49 4.57 11.37
N GLY A 394 -3.27 4.73 10.85
CA GLY A 394 -2.02 4.61 11.58
C GLY A 394 -1.70 3.19 12.00
N THR A 395 -0.84 2.53 11.24
CA THR A 395 0.36 1.86 11.80
C THR A 395 1.67 2.54 11.41
N ILE A 396 1.64 3.59 10.57
CA ILE A 396 2.84 4.15 9.93
C ILE A 396 3.01 5.62 10.32
N TYR A 397 4.08 5.92 11.03
CA TYR A 397 4.62 7.28 11.17
C TYR A 397 5.95 7.33 10.42
N ALA A 398 6.04 8.12 9.36
CA ALA A 398 7.33 8.66 8.92
C ALA A 398 7.67 9.84 9.84
N PRO A 399 8.90 9.98 10.35
CA PRO A 399 9.28 11.16 11.11
C PRO A 399 9.26 12.39 10.18
N GLU A 400 8.64 13.48 10.63
CA GLU A 400 8.83 14.79 10.01
C GLU A 400 10.31 15.14 10.03
N ILE A 401 10.96 15.16 8.86
CA ILE A 401 12.28 15.77 8.72
C ILE A 401 12.06 17.27 8.88
N ARG A 402 12.24 17.77 10.11
CA ARG A 402 12.38 19.22 10.34
C ARG A 402 13.57 19.70 9.52
N ARG A 403 13.30 20.42 8.42
CA ARG A 403 14.29 21.23 7.73
C ARG A 403 14.77 22.30 8.70
N ASN A 404 15.87 22.04 9.41
CA ASN A 404 16.63 23.10 10.04
C ASN A 404 17.23 23.96 8.92
N LYS A 405 16.56 25.08 8.60
CA LYS A 405 17.21 26.22 7.95
C LYS A 405 18.24 26.78 8.92
N LYS A 406 19.44 26.22 8.97
CA LYS A 406 20.63 26.96 9.40
C LYS A 406 21.44 27.25 8.16
N GLY A 407 21.36 28.51 7.75
CA GLY A 407 22.17 29.05 6.67
C GLY A 407 23.65 28.86 6.97
N TRP A 408 24.39 28.53 5.92
CA TRP A 408 25.83 28.60 5.92
C TRP A 408 26.22 30.08 5.85
N ARG A 409 27.00 30.53 6.83
CA ARG A 409 27.98 31.59 6.66
C ARG A 409 29.34 30.96 6.83
#